data_AF-A0A7W0NWK8-F1
#
_entry.id   AF-A0A7W0NWK8-F1
#
_cell.length_a   1.000
_cell.length_b   1.000
_cell.length_c   1.000
_cell.angle_alpha   90.00
_cell.angle_beta   90.00
_cell.angle_gamma   90.00
#
_symmetry.space_group_name_H-M   'P 1'
#
loop_
_entity.id
_entity.type
_entity.pdbx_description
1 polymer ?
#
loop_
_entity_poly.entity_id
_entity_poly.type
_entity_poly.pdbx_seq_one_letter_code
_entity_poly.pdbx_strand_id
1 'polypeptide(L)'
;LFELTTSLMNIPSTSGEEEAVGFWLRDHLESLGWTVELQKVSENQNNVIAWLNDTPRVWFSTHMDTVPPFIPPTEDDEKIYGRGACDAKGIIAAQITAAERLRKDGVTDIGLLYTIEEERSSTGARAANDHPLAAKCEFMINGEPTDNDLAIGSKGSFRLKIKTTGKAAHSAYPEIGESAIEKLLDILDEVRHTKFPHDDFFGETTVNVGTIEGGVALNVIPPRAEAGLLIRLTTKREPIETALENLIRGRGEIEVLSCSEPVRMLEVDGFKQKTVRFTTDIPYLTSWGQPLLLGPGSILVAHTKDEFVLKKDLEKAVDNYGNLTRELLTRRKR
;
A
#
# COMPACT_ATOMS: atom_id res chain seq x y z
N LEU A 1 14.74 -19.82 -1.07
CA LEU A 1 13.43 -19.17 -0.82
C LEU A 1 13.30 -18.83 0.65
N PHE A 2 13.10 -19.80 1.56
CA PHE A 2 12.86 -19.53 2.98
C PHE A 2 14.04 -18.82 3.68
N GLU A 3 15.28 -19.28 3.45
CA GLU A 3 16.49 -18.62 3.96
C GLU A 3 16.63 -17.17 3.45
N LEU A 4 16.22 -16.90 2.20
CA LEU A 4 16.22 -15.56 1.62
C LEU A 4 15.16 -14.69 2.32
N THR A 5 13.96 -15.23 2.56
CA THR A 5 12.92 -14.56 3.34
C THR A 5 13.42 -14.17 4.73
N THR A 6 13.98 -15.12 5.48
CA THR A 6 14.49 -14.84 6.84
C THR A 6 15.71 -13.90 6.82
N SER A 7 16.56 -13.96 5.79
CA SER A 7 17.70 -13.04 5.66
C SER A 7 17.24 -11.59 5.50
N LEU A 8 16.27 -11.34 4.62
CA LEU A 8 15.66 -10.02 4.45
C LEU A 8 14.98 -9.55 5.73
N MET A 9 14.22 -10.43 6.39
CA MET A 9 13.49 -10.10 7.61
C MET A 9 14.42 -9.75 8.78
N ASN A 10 15.62 -10.33 8.84
CA ASN A 10 16.59 -10.02 9.88
C ASN A 10 17.17 -8.59 9.80
N ILE A 11 16.99 -7.90 8.68
CA ILE A 11 17.45 -6.52 8.49
C ILE A 11 16.30 -5.58 8.87
N PRO A 12 16.35 -4.81 9.97
CA PRO A 12 15.31 -3.83 10.26
C PRO A 12 15.14 -2.84 9.10
N SER A 13 13.90 -2.56 8.73
CA SER A 13 13.55 -1.62 7.65
C SER A 13 12.18 -1.02 7.92
N THR A 14 11.99 -0.43 9.09
CA THR A 14 10.78 0.37 9.32
C THR A 14 10.79 1.56 8.37
N SER A 15 9.64 2.05 7.88
CA SER A 15 9.60 3.16 6.91
C SER A 15 10.43 4.36 7.39
N GLY A 16 11.40 4.78 6.58
CA GLY A 16 12.46 5.73 6.96
C GLY A 16 13.84 5.11 7.21
N GLU A 17 13.93 3.80 7.39
CA GLU A 17 15.16 3.06 7.79
C GLU A 17 15.52 1.95 6.78
N GLU A 18 15.18 2.11 5.50
CA GLU A 18 15.34 1.08 4.47
C GLU A 18 16.75 0.95 3.90
N GLU A 19 17.69 1.83 4.28
CA GLU A 19 19.03 1.89 3.67
C GLU A 19 19.75 0.53 3.67
N ALA A 20 19.78 -0.10 4.85
CA ALA A 20 20.52 -1.34 5.05
C ALA A 20 19.95 -2.50 4.22
N VAL A 21 18.61 -2.60 4.12
CA VAL A 21 17.98 -3.64 3.29
C VAL A 21 18.17 -3.35 1.81
N GLY A 22 18.15 -2.07 1.40
CA GLY A 22 18.44 -1.66 0.03
C GLY A 22 19.87 -2.01 -0.41
N PHE A 23 20.87 -1.73 0.42
CA PHE A 23 22.26 -2.13 0.14
C PHE A 23 22.44 -3.64 0.11
N TRP A 24 21.82 -4.36 1.05
CA TRP A 24 21.86 -5.81 1.05
C TRP A 24 21.24 -6.41 -0.22
N LEU A 25 20.08 -5.89 -0.65
CA LEU A 25 19.41 -6.32 -1.88
C LEU A 25 20.26 -6.03 -3.12
N ARG A 26 20.91 -4.86 -3.19
CA ARG A 26 21.88 -4.57 -4.26
C ARG A 26 22.96 -5.64 -4.33
N ASP A 27 23.67 -5.87 -3.22
CA ASP A 27 24.79 -6.80 -3.18
C ASP A 27 24.34 -8.23 -3.51
N HIS A 28 23.17 -8.64 -3.01
CA HIS A 28 22.59 -9.94 -3.30
C HIS A 28 22.27 -10.11 -4.79
N LEU A 29 21.58 -9.14 -5.41
CA LEU A 29 21.19 -9.20 -6.82
C LEU A 29 22.39 -9.09 -7.75
N GLU A 30 23.37 -8.23 -7.44
CA GLU A 30 24.64 -8.17 -8.17
C GLU A 30 25.40 -9.50 -8.11
N SER A 31 25.42 -10.18 -6.95
CA SER A 31 26.04 -11.50 -6.81
C SER A 31 25.36 -12.59 -7.65
N LEU A 32 24.08 -12.41 -7.97
CA LEU A 32 23.32 -13.28 -8.88
C LEU A 32 23.53 -12.90 -10.36
N GLY A 33 24.21 -11.80 -10.64
CA GLY A 33 24.52 -11.31 -11.98
C GLY A 33 23.47 -10.38 -12.58
N TRP A 34 22.67 -9.71 -11.76
CA TRP A 34 21.78 -8.63 -12.20
C TRP A 34 22.56 -7.32 -12.34
N THR A 35 22.17 -6.48 -13.30
CA THR A 35 22.52 -5.05 -13.25
C THR A 35 21.62 -4.41 -12.22
N VAL A 36 22.19 -3.69 -11.24
CA VAL A 36 21.43 -3.05 -10.17
C VAL A 36 21.74 -1.56 -10.09
N GLU A 37 20.70 -0.76 -9.93
CA GLU A 37 20.76 0.66 -9.63
C GLU A 37 20.08 0.94 -8.29
N LEU A 38 20.76 1.73 -7.45
CA LEU A 38 20.15 2.36 -6.29
C LEU A 38 19.64 3.74 -6.69
N GLN A 39 18.34 3.85 -6.92
CA GLN A 39 17.73 5.14 -7.26
C GLN A 39 17.52 5.93 -5.98
N LYS A 40 18.32 6.98 -5.79
CA LYS A 40 18.21 7.88 -4.64
C LYS A 40 16.87 8.63 -4.64
N VAL A 41 16.10 8.46 -3.56
CA VAL A 41 14.81 9.14 -3.34
C VAL A 41 14.97 10.25 -2.30
N SER A 42 15.69 9.96 -1.21
CA SER A 42 15.94 10.90 -0.13
C SER A 42 17.33 10.65 0.51
N GLU A 43 17.66 11.31 1.62
CA GLU A 43 18.87 11.03 2.37
C GLU A 43 18.80 9.61 2.96
N ASN A 44 19.77 8.75 2.63
CA ASN A 44 19.86 7.36 3.08
C ASN A 44 18.68 6.45 2.63
N GLN A 45 17.99 6.83 1.57
CA GLN A 45 16.78 6.17 1.12
C GLN A 45 16.81 5.99 -0.39
N ASN A 46 16.89 4.73 -0.82
CA ASN A 46 17.04 4.36 -2.22
C ASN A 46 16.05 3.26 -2.59
N ASN A 47 15.38 3.40 -3.73
CA ASN A 47 14.77 2.24 -4.37
C ASN A 47 15.88 1.32 -4.90
N VAL A 48 15.58 0.02 -5.02
CA VAL A 48 16.46 -0.94 -5.69
C VAL A 48 15.82 -1.33 -7.02
N ILE A 49 16.50 -1.04 -8.11
CA ILE A 49 16.03 -1.32 -9.47
C ILE A 49 17.02 -2.29 -10.11
N ALA A 50 16.56 -3.47 -10.55
CA ALA A 50 17.44 -4.47 -11.14
C ALA A 50 16.88 -5.05 -12.44
N TRP A 51 17.75 -5.28 -13.43
CA TRP A 51 17.38 -5.83 -14.73
C TRP A 51 18.48 -6.70 -15.34
N LEU A 52 18.10 -7.55 -16.29
CA LEU A 52 19.01 -8.45 -17.02
C LEU A 52 19.34 -7.96 -18.44
N ASN A 53 18.46 -7.15 -19.03
CA ASN A 53 18.60 -6.61 -20.37
C ASN A 53 17.99 -5.21 -20.45
N ASP A 54 18.19 -4.48 -21.55
CA ASP A 54 17.72 -3.10 -21.69
C ASP A 54 16.24 -2.98 -22.11
N THR A 55 15.51 -4.09 -22.22
CA THR A 55 14.11 -4.14 -22.69
C THR A 55 13.20 -5.04 -21.82
N PRO A 56 13.25 -4.97 -20.48
CA PRO A 56 12.41 -5.80 -19.63
C PRO A 56 10.94 -5.40 -19.80
N ARG A 57 10.11 -6.36 -20.22
CA ARG A 57 8.68 -6.15 -20.51
C ARG A 57 7.82 -6.34 -19.26
N VAL A 58 8.19 -7.27 -18.39
CA VAL A 58 7.47 -7.58 -17.15
C VAL A 58 8.32 -7.16 -15.97
N TRP A 59 7.74 -6.43 -15.02
CA TRP A 59 8.42 -6.01 -13.81
C TRP A 59 7.75 -6.64 -12.60
N PHE A 60 8.54 -7.17 -11.68
CA PHE A 60 8.08 -7.50 -10.34
C PHE A 60 8.39 -6.32 -9.43
N SER A 61 7.43 -5.93 -8.62
CA SER A 61 7.64 -4.85 -7.66
C SER A 61 6.97 -5.14 -6.34
N THR A 62 7.53 -4.62 -5.26
CA THR A 62 6.95 -4.55 -3.93
C THR A 62 7.81 -3.60 -3.09
N HIS A 63 7.41 -3.30 -1.86
CA HIS A 63 8.15 -2.40 -0.99
C HIS A 63 9.09 -3.15 -0.04
N MET A 64 10.14 -2.47 0.42
CA MET A 64 11.13 -3.00 1.35
C MET A 64 10.86 -2.62 2.80
N ASP A 65 10.08 -1.57 3.00
CA ASP A 65 9.75 -1.06 4.31
C ASP A 65 8.67 -1.88 5.00
N THR A 66 8.55 -1.66 6.31
CA THR A 66 7.60 -2.36 7.18
C THR A 66 7.06 -1.40 8.24
N VAL A 67 5.88 -1.67 8.78
CA VAL A 67 5.37 -0.92 9.95
C VAL A 67 6.15 -1.25 11.25
N PRO A 68 6.23 -0.31 12.21
CA PRO A 68 6.81 -0.60 13.52
C PRO A 68 5.91 -1.54 14.36
N PRO A 69 6.48 -2.27 15.34
CA PRO A 69 7.91 -2.41 15.62
C PRO A 69 8.57 -3.46 14.72
N PHE A 70 9.90 -3.46 14.70
CA PHE A 70 10.69 -4.60 14.22
C PHE A 70 10.39 -5.85 15.08
N ILE A 71 10.11 -6.97 14.41
CA ILE A 71 9.91 -8.27 15.04
C ILE A 71 10.80 -9.27 14.31
N PRO A 72 11.83 -9.84 14.97
CA PRO A 72 12.79 -10.71 14.32
C PRO A 72 12.12 -11.98 13.79
N PRO A 73 12.64 -12.56 12.69
CA PRO A 73 12.07 -13.76 12.12
C PRO A 73 12.24 -14.97 13.04
N THR A 74 11.20 -15.80 13.13
CA THR A 74 11.26 -17.17 13.64
C THR A 74 10.52 -18.07 12.67
N GLU A 75 10.74 -19.38 12.73
CA GLU A 75 10.01 -20.31 11.86
C GLU A 75 9.73 -21.64 12.56
N ASP A 76 8.67 -22.30 12.09
CA ASP A 76 8.39 -23.71 12.33
C ASP A 76 8.34 -24.46 10.98
N ASP A 77 7.82 -25.69 10.98
CA ASP A 77 7.74 -26.52 9.78
C ASP A 77 6.81 -25.92 8.70
N GLU A 78 5.82 -25.12 9.06
CA GLU A 78 4.78 -24.62 8.14
C GLU A 78 4.87 -23.11 7.87
N LYS A 79 5.39 -22.34 8.82
CA LYS A 79 5.28 -20.87 8.87
C LYS A 79 6.62 -20.21 9.12
N ILE A 80 6.77 -19.04 8.50
CA ILE A 80 7.77 -18.04 8.89
C ILE A 80 7.01 -16.90 9.55
N TYR A 81 7.40 -16.56 10.77
CA TYR A 81 6.82 -15.51 11.59
C TYR A 81 7.76 -14.31 11.66
N GLY A 82 7.21 -13.13 11.88
CA GLY A 82 7.96 -11.89 12.10
C GLY A 82 7.50 -10.76 11.19
N ARG A 83 8.02 -9.56 11.45
CA ARG A 83 7.63 -8.36 10.69
C ARG A 83 8.17 -8.46 9.27
N GLY A 84 7.30 -8.32 8.27
CA GLY A 84 7.65 -8.48 6.86
C GLY A 84 7.58 -9.92 6.35
N ALA A 85 7.11 -10.87 7.16
CA ALA A 85 6.92 -12.25 6.72
C ALA A 85 5.98 -12.31 5.51
N CYS A 86 4.81 -11.65 5.58
CA CYS A 86 3.91 -11.52 4.44
C CYS A 86 3.97 -10.13 3.79
N ASP A 87 4.37 -9.09 4.53
CA ASP A 87 4.22 -7.69 4.09
C ASP A 87 5.51 -6.84 4.29
N ALA A 88 6.47 -6.86 3.36
CA ALA A 88 6.43 -7.60 2.10
C ALA A 88 7.73 -8.38 1.78
N LYS A 89 8.58 -8.67 2.77
CA LYS A 89 9.88 -9.32 2.54
C LYS A 89 9.78 -10.77 2.08
N GLY A 90 8.76 -11.51 2.52
CA GLY A 90 8.42 -12.80 1.93
C GLY A 90 8.11 -12.69 0.43
N ILE A 91 7.44 -11.61 0.04
CA ILE A 91 7.10 -11.31 -1.36
C ILE A 91 8.36 -11.00 -2.17
N ILE A 92 9.27 -10.17 -1.66
CA ILE A 92 10.58 -9.91 -2.28
C ILE A 92 11.31 -11.24 -2.56
N ALA A 93 11.41 -12.11 -1.54
CA ALA A 93 12.06 -13.41 -1.69
C ALA A 93 11.41 -14.30 -2.75
N ALA A 94 10.07 -14.30 -2.83
CA ALA A 94 9.32 -15.04 -3.84
C ALA A 94 9.56 -14.46 -5.25
N GLN A 95 9.54 -13.14 -5.41
CA GLN A 95 9.79 -12.46 -6.68
C GLN A 95 11.21 -12.73 -7.21
N ILE A 96 12.24 -12.58 -6.37
CA ILE A 96 13.63 -12.89 -6.74
C ILE A 96 13.74 -14.37 -7.15
N THR A 97 13.16 -15.28 -6.36
CA THR A 97 13.23 -16.72 -6.65
C THR A 97 12.52 -17.06 -7.97
N ALA A 98 11.37 -16.44 -8.25
CA ALA A 98 10.64 -16.63 -9.50
C ALA A 98 11.41 -16.09 -10.71
N ALA A 99 11.99 -14.89 -10.59
CA ALA A 99 12.81 -14.29 -11.63
C ALA A 99 14.02 -15.16 -11.95
N GLU A 100 14.69 -15.72 -10.95
CA GLU A 100 15.81 -16.64 -11.14
C GLU A 100 15.40 -17.97 -11.80
N ARG A 101 14.22 -18.51 -11.49
CA ARG A 101 13.68 -19.70 -12.18
C ARG A 101 13.39 -19.38 -13.65
N LEU A 102 12.74 -18.25 -13.93
CA LEU A 102 12.44 -17.78 -15.28
C LEU A 102 13.73 -17.56 -16.09
N ARG A 103 14.75 -16.96 -15.47
CA ARG A 103 16.08 -16.75 -16.07
C ARG A 103 16.74 -18.06 -16.47
N LYS A 104 16.69 -19.09 -15.60
CA LYS A 104 17.21 -20.43 -15.90
C LYS A 104 16.50 -21.10 -17.08
N ASP A 105 15.22 -20.79 -17.27
CA ASP A 105 14.41 -21.24 -18.42
C ASP A 105 14.60 -20.37 -19.67
N GLY A 106 15.49 -19.37 -19.64
CA GLY A 106 15.81 -18.49 -20.77
C GLY A 106 14.92 -17.25 -20.91
N VAL A 107 14.03 -16.97 -19.96
CA VAL A 107 13.19 -15.78 -19.95
C VAL A 107 13.94 -14.65 -19.23
N THR A 108 14.36 -13.63 -19.97
CA THR A 108 15.18 -12.51 -19.44
C THR A 108 14.52 -11.13 -19.53
N ASP A 109 13.32 -11.02 -20.12
CA ASP A 109 12.55 -9.77 -20.25
C ASP A 109 11.85 -9.37 -18.93
N ILE A 110 12.57 -9.50 -17.81
CA ILE A 110 12.08 -9.31 -16.45
C ILE A 110 12.95 -8.26 -15.75
N GLY A 111 12.30 -7.32 -15.07
CA GLY A 111 12.94 -6.38 -14.14
C GLY A 111 12.38 -6.52 -12.72
N LEU A 112 13.12 -6.01 -11.75
CA LEU A 112 12.75 -5.97 -10.33
C LEU A 112 12.79 -4.51 -9.84
N LEU A 113 11.74 -4.06 -9.18
CA LEU A 113 11.63 -2.73 -8.58
C LEU A 113 11.21 -2.84 -7.11
N TYR A 114 12.12 -2.59 -6.19
CA TYR A 114 11.84 -2.58 -4.77
C TYR A 114 11.81 -1.14 -4.23
N THR A 115 10.64 -0.72 -3.74
CA THR A 115 10.37 0.66 -3.32
C THR A 115 10.57 0.86 -1.82
N ILE A 116 10.71 2.13 -1.41
CA ILE A 116 10.72 2.58 -0.02
C ILE A 116 9.42 3.34 0.33
N GLU A 117 9.15 3.47 1.62
CA GLU A 117 8.05 4.24 2.22
C GLU A 117 6.63 3.97 1.66
N GLU A 118 6.29 2.75 1.25
CA GLU A 118 4.92 2.42 0.85
C GLU A 118 3.93 2.69 1.99
N GLU A 119 4.31 2.27 3.20
CA GLU A 119 3.45 2.28 4.40
C GLU A 119 3.10 3.70 4.90
N ARG A 120 3.69 4.73 4.29
CA ARG A 120 3.47 6.14 4.64
C ARG A 120 3.03 6.99 3.45
N SER A 121 3.90 7.14 2.47
CA SER A 121 3.86 8.26 1.52
C SER A 121 4.02 7.82 0.06
N SER A 122 4.45 6.58 -0.17
CA SER A 122 4.81 6.02 -1.47
C SER A 122 5.84 6.89 -2.22
N THR A 123 6.77 7.52 -1.49
CA THR A 123 7.82 8.37 -2.10
C THR A 123 8.69 7.56 -3.06
N GLY A 124 8.99 6.30 -2.72
CA GLY A 124 9.70 5.36 -3.57
C GLY A 124 9.01 5.13 -4.91
N ALA A 125 7.72 4.73 -4.89
CA ALA A 125 6.95 4.51 -6.11
C ALA A 125 6.83 5.76 -6.99
N ARG A 126 6.65 6.94 -6.39
CA ARG A 126 6.59 8.20 -7.15
C ARG A 126 7.89 8.46 -7.90
N ALA A 127 9.03 8.34 -7.21
CA ALA A 127 10.36 8.53 -7.79
C ALA A 127 10.70 7.48 -8.87
N ALA A 128 10.20 6.25 -8.71
CA ALA A 128 10.45 5.18 -9.68
C ALA A 128 9.95 5.52 -11.09
N ASN A 129 8.97 6.41 -11.24
CA ASN A 129 8.47 6.84 -12.55
C ASN A 129 9.49 7.59 -13.40
N ASP A 130 10.51 8.19 -12.77
CA ASP A 130 11.56 8.94 -13.46
C ASP A 130 12.66 8.03 -14.03
N HIS A 131 12.62 6.73 -13.72
CA HIS A 131 13.61 5.78 -14.21
C HIS A 131 13.46 5.53 -15.73
N PRO A 132 14.54 5.58 -16.54
CA PRO A 132 14.45 5.47 -18.00
C PRO A 132 13.84 4.15 -18.54
N LEU A 133 13.91 3.07 -17.75
CA LEU A 133 13.29 1.79 -18.13
C LEU A 133 11.80 1.70 -17.81
N ALA A 134 11.24 2.63 -17.02
CA ALA A 134 9.82 2.60 -16.65
C ALA A 134 8.93 2.59 -17.91
N ALA A 135 9.22 3.48 -18.87
CA ALA A 135 8.50 3.57 -20.14
C ALA A 135 8.62 2.32 -21.05
N LYS A 136 9.54 1.39 -20.74
CA LYS A 136 9.68 0.11 -21.45
C LYS A 136 8.86 -1.01 -20.81
N CYS A 137 8.41 -0.83 -19.56
CA CYS A 137 7.54 -1.77 -18.87
C CYS A 137 6.20 -1.88 -19.60
N GLU A 138 5.79 -3.11 -19.91
CA GLU A 138 4.47 -3.42 -20.46
C GLU A 138 3.52 -3.88 -19.35
N PHE A 139 4.04 -4.62 -18.36
CA PHE A 139 3.26 -5.17 -17.25
C PHE A 139 4.04 -5.06 -15.94
N MET A 140 3.41 -4.53 -14.89
CA MET A 140 3.95 -4.46 -13.54
C MET A 140 3.16 -5.38 -12.63
N ILE A 141 3.78 -6.44 -12.12
CA ILE A 141 3.21 -7.32 -11.10
C ILE A 141 3.68 -6.81 -9.74
N ASN A 142 2.86 -5.96 -9.13
CA ASN A 142 3.09 -5.44 -7.79
C ASN A 142 2.65 -6.50 -6.76
N GLY A 143 3.44 -6.62 -5.70
CA GLY A 143 3.35 -7.68 -4.72
C GLY A 143 2.82 -7.17 -3.39
N GLU A 144 1.73 -7.79 -2.95
CA GLU A 144 1.00 -7.49 -1.70
C GLU A 144 0.38 -8.80 -1.17
N PRO A 145 0.01 -8.89 0.12
CA PRO A 145 -0.55 -10.12 0.68
C PRO A 145 -1.99 -10.37 0.22
N THR A 146 -2.13 -10.99 -0.97
CA THR A 146 -3.40 -11.25 -1.64
C THR A 146 -3.89 -12.71 -1.51
N ASP A 147 -3.35 -13.48 -0.59
CA ASP A 147 -3.64 -14.92 -0.41
C ASP A 147 -3.29 -15.76 -1.65
N ASN A 148 -2.32 -15.31 -2.46
CA ASN A 148 -1.99 -15.87 -3.78
C ASN A 148 -3.14 -15.81 -4.81
N ASP A 149 -4.17 -14.99 -4.58
CA ASP A 149 -5.20 -14.68 -5.55
C ASP A 149 -4.78 -13.42 -6.34
N LEU A 150 -5.02 -13.40 -7.65
CA LEU A 150 -4.77 -12.23 -8.49
C LEU A 150 -5.81 -11.16 -8.14
N ALA A 151 -5.36 -10.07 -7.53
CA ALA A 151 -6.22 -8.94 -7.26
C ALA A 151 -6.44 -8.13 -8.54
N ILE A 152 -7.70 -8.07 -8.98
CA ILE A 152 -8.14 -7.37 -10.22
C ILE A 152 -8.63 -5.95 -9.93
N GLY A 153 -8.59 -5.53 -8.66
CA GLY A 153 -8.68 -4.14 -8.30
C GLY A 153 -8.57 -3.90 -6.80
N SER A 154 -8.20 -2.68 -6.45
CA SER A 154 -8.06 -2.18 -5.09
C SER A 154 -8.98 -0.99 -4.84
N LYS A 155 -9.59 -0.94 -3.66
CA LYS A 155 -10.29 0.27 -3.19
C LYS A 155 -9.29 1.42 -2.99
N GLY A 156 -9.79 2.64 -3.17
CA GLY A 156 -9.01 3.84 -2.87
C GLY A 156 -8.98 4.16 -1.38
N SER A 157 -8.19 5.15 -1.00
CA SER A 157 -8.10 5.67 0.38
C SER A 157 -8.19 7.19 0.35
N PHE A 158 -9.16 7.75 1.07
CA PHE A 158 -9.28 9.19 1.30
C PHE A 158 -9.15 9.48 2.79
N ARG A 159 -8.03 10.09 3.18
CA ARG A 159 -7.72 10.47 4.56
C ARG A 159 -7.92 11.97 4.71
N LEU A 160 -8.70 12.38 5.70
CA LEU A 160 -9.02 13.77 5.97
C LEU A 160 -9.29 14.02 7.45
N LYS A 161 -9.26 15.28 7.86
CA LYS A 161 -9.82 15.73 9.14
C LYS A 161 -11.03 16.63 8.90
N ILE A 162 -12.03 16.48 9.74
CA ILE A 162 -13.11 17.45 9.90
C ILE A 162 -12.78 18.29 11.13
N LYS A 163 -12.70 19.62 10.96
CA LYS A 163 -12.41 20.57 12.03
C LYS A 163 -13.62 21.45 12.28
N THR A 164 -13.92 21.69 13.54
CA THR A 164 -14.99 22.60 13.97
C THR A 164 -14.43 23.64 14.92
N THR A 165 -14.97 24.85 14.81
CA THR A 165 -14.62 25.98 15.67
C THR A 165 -15.88 26.46 16.40
N GLY A 166 -15.65 27.02 17.58
CA GLY A 166 -16.70 27.56 18.43
C GLY A 166 -16.15 28.72 19.25
N LYS A 167 -16.81 29.01 20.37
CA LYS A 167 -16.49 30.14 21.24
C LYS A 167 -16.38 29.66 22.68
N ALA A 168 -15.20 29.82 23.25
CA ALA A 168 -14.97 29.49 24.65
C ALA A 168 -15.78 30.41 25.57
N ALA A 169 -16.34 29.81 26.61
CA ALA A 169 -16.97 30.50 27.73
C ALA A 169 -16.92 29.60 28.97
N HIS A 170 -17.22 30.17 30.14
CA HIS A 170 -17.43 29.36 31.33
C HIS A 170 -18.68 28.49 31.13
N SER A 171 -18.60 27.18 31.39
CA SER A 171 -19.69 26.24 31.07
C SER A 171 -21.01 26.51 31.80
N ALA A 172 -20.98 27.29 32.88
CA ALA A 172 -22.18 27.77 33.59
C ALA A 172 -23.01 28.81 32.81
N TYR A 173 -22.47 29.40 31.75
CA TYR A 173 -23.13 30.40 30.91
C TYR A 173 -23.08 29.96 29.43
N PRO A 174 -23.78 28.87 29.05
CA PRO A 174 -23.72 28.31 27.70
C PRO A 174 -24.15 29.28 26.60
N GLU A 175 -25.06 30.21 26.90
CA GLU A 175 -25.63 31.17 25.96
C GLU A 175 -24.62 32.18 25.39
N ILE A 176 -23.47 32.39 26.04
CA ILE A 176 -22.42 33.30 25.55
C ILE A 176 -21.28 32.58 24.81
N GLY A 177 -21.31 31.25 24.77
CA GLY A 177 -20.33 30.41 24.07
C GLY A 177 -20.96 29.58 22.96
N GLU A 178 -20.13 28.75 22.34
CA GLU A 178 -20.53 27.88 21.24
C GLU A 178 -19.62 26.65 21.25
N SER A 179 -20.18 25.46 21.42
CA SER A 179 -19.38 24.24 21.56
C SER A 179 -18.99 23.68 20.19
N ALA A 180 -17.68 23.67 19.91
CA ALA A 180 -17.15 22.99 18.74
C ALA A 180 -17.39 21.46 18.80
N ILE A 181 -17.35 20.86 20.00
CA ILE A 181 -17.61 19.42 20.15
C ILE A 181 -19.03 19.06 19.71
N GLU A 182 -20.05 19.83 20.13
CA GLU A 182 -21.44 19.53 19.74
C GLU A 182 -21.61 19.61 18.21
N LYS A 183 -21.06 20.65 17.56
CA LYS A 183 -21.05 20.76 16.09
C LYS A 183 -20.39 19.55 15.42
N LEU A 184 -19.26 19.09 15.96
CA LEU A 184 -18.55 17.94 15.42
C LEU A 184 -19.37 16.65 15.58
N LEU A 185 -20.02 16.46 16.72
CA LEU A 185 -20.88 15.29 16.96
C LEU A 185 -22.04 15.25 15.97
N ASP A 186 -22.71 16.39 15.72
CA ASP A 186 -23.78 16.49 14.73
C ASP A 186 -23.30 16.13 13.31
N ILE A 187 -22.14 16.70 12.90
CA ILE A 187 -21.53 16.39 11.60
C ILE A 187 -21.21 14.90 11.49
N LEU A 188 -20.60 14.30 12.52
CA LEU A 188 -20.22 12.89 12.50
C LEU A 188 -21.44 11.97 12.48
N ASP A 189 -22.53 12.33 13.14
CA ASP A 189 -23.78 11.57 13.07
C ASP A 189 -24.35 11.58 11.65
N GLU A 190 -24.38 12.74 10.98
CA GLU A 190 -24.82 12.83 9.59
C GLU A 190 -23.90 12.06 8.63
N VAL A 191 -22.57 12.14 8.83
CA VAL A 191 -21.61 11.38 8.01
C VAL A 191 -21.85 9.88 8.13
N ARG A 192 -22.14 9.37 9.34
CA ARG A 192 -22.40 7.95 9.59
C ARG A 192 -23.70 7.45 8.95
N HIS A 193 -24.67 8.33 8.71
CA HIS A 193 -25.94 8.01 8.07
C HIS A 193 -25.96 8.33 6.56
N THR A 194 -24.91 8.99 6.05
CA THR A 194 -24.79 9.34 4.64
C THR A 194 -24.51 8.08 3.80
N LYS A 195 -25.33 7.87 2.77
CA LYS A 195 -25.07 6.86 1.74
C LYS A 195 -24.14 7.45 0.69
N PHE A 196 -22.85 7.17 0.84
CA PHE A 196 -21.85 7.58 -0.13
C PHE A 196 -21.99 6.80 -1.45
N PRO A 197 -21.62 7.41 -2.59
CA PRO A 197 -21.47 6.71 -3.86
C PRO A 197 -20.74 5.36 -3.74
N HIS A 198 -21.24 4.36 -4.46
CA HIS A 198 -20.68 3.02 -4.55
C HIS A 198 -20.41 2.65 -6.02
N ASP A 199 -19.72 1.53 -6.22
CA ASP A 199 -19.43 0.94 -7.52
C ASP A 199 -19.74 -0.56 -7.46
N ASP A 200 -20.33 -1.14 -8.50
CA ASP A 200 -20.77 -2.55 -8.48
C ASP A 200 -19.60 -3.55 -8.36
N PHE A 201 -18.41 -3.17 -8.83
CA PHE A 201 -17.22 -4.02 -8.81
C PHE A 201 -16.48 -3.97 -7.47
N PHE A 202 -16.35 -2.78 -6.88
CA PHE A 202 -15.70 -2.58 -5.58
C PHE A 202 -16.68 -2.68 -4.39
N GLY A 203 -17.97 -2.58 -4.63
CA GLY A 203 -19.02 -2.49 -3.62
C GLY A 203 -19.07 -1.13 -2.91
N GLU A 204 -19.40 -1.17 -1.62
CA GLU A 204 -19.70 0.03 -0.82
C GLU A 204 -18.47 0.87 -0.48
N THR A 205 -18.62 2.20 -0.51
CA THR A 205 -17.70 3.13 0.15
C THR A 205 -17.91 3.01 1.66
N THR A 206 -16.82 2.82 2.42
CA THR A 206 -16.89 2.69 3.89
C THR A 206 -16.14 3.82 4.56
N VAL A 207 -16.73 4.39 5.61
CA VAL A 207 -16.13 5.47 6.41
C VAL A 207 -15.73 4.94 7.78
N ASN A 208 -14.50 5.23 8.19
CA ASN A 208 -14.02 5.01 9.54
C ASN A 208 -13.67 6.35 10.20
N VAL A 209 -14.31 6.68 11.33
CA VAL A 209 -13.90 7.78 12.19
C VAL A 209 -12.81 7.24 13.11
N GLY A 210 -11.55 7.49 12.78
CA GLY A 210 -10.40 6.89 13.43
C GLY A 210 -9.94 7.65 14.68
N THR A 211 -10.13 8.96 14.74
CA THR A 211 -9.75 9.80 15.88
C THR A 211 -10.80 10.88 16.13
N ILE A 212 -10.94 11.28 17.40
CA ILE A 212 -11.75 12.42 17.84
C ILE A 212 -11.00 13.13 18.96
N GLU A 213 -10.77 14.43 18.81
CA GLU A 213 -10.11 15.28 19.80
C GLU A 213 -10.85 16.61 19.97
N GLY A 214 -10.93 17.13 21.18
CA GLY A 214 -11.59 18.40 21.44
C GLY A 214 -11.67 18.75 22.92
N GLY A 215 -12.01 20.01 23.20
CA GLY A 215 -12.12 20.52 24.57
C GLY A 215 -10.82 21.07 25.14
N VAL A 216 -10.94 21.67 26.32
CA VAL A 216 -9.81 22.29 27.06
C VAL A 216 -9.86 21.89 28.53
N ALA A 217 -11.01 22.11 29.18
CA ALA A 217 -11.26 21.76 30.57
C ALA A 217 -12.77 21.53 30.78
N LEU A 218 -13.16 20.80 31.84
CA LEU A 218 -14.55 20.47 32.13
C LEU A 218 -15.47 21.68 32.31
N ASN A 219 -14.92 22.80 32.77
CA ASN A 219 -15.65 24.04 33.02
C ASN A 219 -15.52 25.08 31.89
N VAL A 220 -15.01 24.68 30.72
CA VAL A 220 -14.81 25.55 29.55
C VAL A 220 -15.56 24.98 28.36
N ILE A 221 -16.42 25.79 27.73
CA ILE A 221 -17.08 25.44 26.48
C ILE A 221 -16.00 25.27 25.39
N PRO A 222 -15.93 24.10 24.71
CA PRO A 222 -14.87 23.81 23.74
C PRO A 222 -14.84 24.78 22.55
N PRO A 223 -13.76 25.56 22.34
CA PRO A 223 -13.64 26.44 21.17
C PRO A 223 -13.19 25.70 19.90
N ARG A 224 -12.72 24.45 20.04
CA ARG A 224 -12.20 23.64 18.93
C ARG A 224 -12.45 22.15 19.17
N ALA A 225 -12.71 21.43 18.07
CA ALA A 225 -12.73 19.98 18.03
C ALA A 225 -12.41 19.49 16.61
N GLU A 226 -11.79 18.32 16.48
CA GLU A 226 -11.51 17.68 15.21
C GLU A 226 -11.72 16.17 15.24
N ALA A 227 -12.00 15.59 14.06
CA ALA A 227 -12.06 14.15 13.87
C ALA A 227 -11.29 13.72 12.62
N GLY A 228 -10.45 12.70 12.75
CA GLY A 228 -9.74 12.08 11.63
C GLY A 228 -10.57 10.95 11.01
N LEU A 229 -10.77 11.01 9.70
CA LEU A 229 -11.52 10.03 8.93
C LEU A 229 -10.62 9.31 7.92
N LEU A 230 -10.84 8.01 7.78
CA LEU A 230 -10.34 7.20 6.66
C LEU A 230 -11.53 6.63 5.90
N ILE A 231 -11.69 7.04 4.64
CA ILE A 231 -12.75 6.58 3.76
C ILE A 231 -12.13 5.63 2.72
N ARG A 232 -12.62 4.39 2.65
CA ARG A 232 -12.26 3.46 1.57
C ARG A 232 -13.14 3.76 0.38
N LEU A 233 -12.55 4.40 -0.62
CA LEU A 233 -13.24 4.82 -1.83
C LEU A 233 -13.53 3.63 -2.74
N THR A 234 -14.71 3.62 -3.35
CA THR A 234 -15.05 2.71 -4.46
C THR A 234 -15.38 3.44 -5.76
N THR A 235 -15.62 4.75 -5.67
CA THR A 235 -15.68 5.68 -6.80
C THR A 235 -14.53 6.68 -6.72
N LYS A 236 -14.48 7.63 -7.65
CA LYS A 236 -13.55 8.75 -7.52
C LYS A 236 -13.79 9.58 -6.24
N ARG A 237 -12.79 10.32 -5.78
CA ARG A 237 -12.88 11.22 -4.62
C ARG A 237 -13.94 12.32 -4.78
N GLU A 238 -14.08 12.94 -5.95
CA GLU A 238 -14.79 14.21 -6.08
C GLU A 238 -16.27 14.15 -5.63
N PRO A 239 -17.06 13.10 -5.97
CA PRO A 239 -18.44 12.97 -5.47
C PRO A 239 -18.52 12.79 -3.95
N ILE A 240 -17.55 12.10 -3.34
CA ILE A 240 -17.49 11.88 -1.88
C ILE A 240 -17.18 13.20 -1.17
N GLU A 241 -16.16 13.90 -1.65
CA GLU A 241 -15.75 15.19 -1.10
C GLU A 241 -16.86 16.23 -1.23
N THR A 242 -17.52 16.32 -2.39
CA THR A 242 -18.67 17.22 -2.59
C THR A 242 -19.81 16.92 -1.61
N ALA A 243 -20.11 15.63 -1.36
CA ALA A 243 -21.12 15.24 -0.39
C ALA A 243 -20.75 15.68 1.04
N LEU A 244 -19.48 15.51 1.43
CA LEU A 244 -18.96 15.95 2.72
C LEU A 244 -18.98 17.48 2.84
N GLU A 245 -18.51 18.22 1.84
CA GLU A 245 -18.52 19.69 1.81
C GLU A 245 -19.94 20.26 1.97
N ASN A 246 -20.92 19.64 1.31
CA ASN A 246 -22.32 20.03 1.44
C ASN A 246 -22.87 19.74 2.84
N LEU A 247 -22.51 18.60 3.43
CA LEU A 247 -22.90 18.22 4.77
C LEU A 247 -22.31 19.20 5.80
N ILE A 248 -21.02 19.53 5.74
CA ILE A 248 -20.37 20.37 6.76
C ILE A 248 -20.60 21.87 6.60
N ARG A 249 -21.21 22.32 5.49
CA ARG A 249 -21.26 23.72 5.07
C ARG A 249 -21.70 24.65 6.21
N GLY A 250 -20.84 25.60 6.56
CA GLY A 250 -21.08 26.59 7.61
C GLY A 250 -20.93 26.08 9.05
N ARG A 251 -20.54 24.81 9.25
CA ARG A 251 -20.37 24.18 10.57
C ARG A 251 -18.94 23.73 10.85
N GLY A 252 -18.16 23.45 9.81
CA GLY A 252 -16.76 23.04 9.93
C GLY A 252 -16.00 23.14 8.61
N GLU A 253 -14.76 22.66 8.64
CA GLU A 253 -13.81 22.66 7.52
C GLU A 253 -13.23 21.26 7.32
N ILE A 254 -12.95 20.89 6.06
CA ILE A 254 -12.21 19.67 5.72
C ILE A 254 -10.75 20.03 5.49
N GLU A 255 -9.86 19.31 6.14
CA GLU A 255 -8.44 19.26 5.82
C GLU A 255 -8.13 17.91 5.18
N VAL A 256 -7.77 17.92 3.90
CA VAL A 256 -7.37 16.69 3.20
C VAL A 256 -5.94 16.33 3.57
N LEU A 257 -5.73 15.11 4.05
CA LEU A 257 -4.41 14.60 4.40
C LEU A 257 -3.78 13.86 3.22
N SER A 258 -4.51 12.94 2.60
CA SER A 258 -4.03 12.18 1.44
C SER A 258 -5.19 11.55 0.67
N CYS A 259 -4.98 11.28 -0.62
CA CYS A 259 -5.92 10.53 -1.43
C CYS A 259 -5.22 9.60 -2.42
N SER A 260 -5.76 8.39 -2.57
CA SER A 260 -5.51 7.48 -3.68
C SER A 260 -6.85 6.98 -4.22
N GLU A 261 -7.00 7.03 -5.54
CA GLU A 261 -8.22 6.58 -6.21
C GLU A 261 -8.28 5.04 -6.26
N PRO A 262 -9.49 4.45 -6.37
CA PRO A 262 -9.63 3.03 -6.65
C PRO A 262 -9.00 2.66 -7.98
N VAL A 263 -8.37 1.49 -8.07
CA VAL A 263 -7.68 1.04 -9.29
C VAL A 263 -8.24 -0.30 -9.74
N ARG A 264 -8.65 -0.37 -11.02
CA ARG A 264 -8.92 -1.63 -11.71
C ARG A 264 -7.63 -2.09 -12.39
N MET A 265 -7.33 -3.38 -12.27
CA MET A 265 -6.06 -3.97 -12.70
C MET A 265 -6.32 -4.99 -13.82
N LEU A 266 -5.25 -5.43 -14.49
CA LEU A 266 -5.38 -6.35 -15.61
C LEU A 266 -5.86 -7.73 -15.14
N GLU A 267 -6.94 -8.21 -15.76
CA GLU A 267 -7.44 -9.56 -15.58
C GLU A 267 -6.63 -10.57 -16.40
N VAL A 268 -6.36 -11.73 -15.80
CA VAL A 268 -5.66 -12.85 -16.43
C VAL A 268 -6.37 -14.15 -16.09
N ASP A 269 -6.76 -14.89 -17.12
CA ASP A 269 -7.44 -16.18 -16.99
C ASP A 269 -6.53 -17.22 -16.33
N GLY A 270 -7.14 -18.24 -15.70
CA GLY A 270 -6.41 -19.31 -15.04
C GLY A 270 -5.93 -18.99 -13.62
N PHE A 271 -6.11 -17.75 -13.15
CA PHE A 271 -5.86 -17.35 -11.77
C PHE A 271 -7.17 -17.18 -11.02
N LYS A 272 -7.17 -17.52 -9.72
CA LYS A 272 -8.27 -17.13 -8.83
C LYS A 272 -8.19 -15.63 -8.64
N GLN A 273 -9.29 -14.92 -8.92
CA GLN A 273 -9.33 -13.47 -8.92
C GLN A 273 -10.14 -12.92 -7.74
N LYS A 274 -9.77 -11.74 -7.25
CA LYS A 274 -10.52 -11.04 -6.19
C LYS A 274 -10.36 -9.52 -6.29
N THR A 275 -11.20 -8.78 -5.56
CA THR A 275 -10.94 -7.37 -5.24
C THR A 275 -10.40 -7.23 -3.83
N VAL A 276 -9.50 -6.26 -3.62
CA VAL A 276 -8.94 -5.95 -2.31
C VAL A 276 -9.41 -4.59 -1.80
N ARG A 277 -9.39 -4.42 -0.47
CA ARG A 277 -9.92 -3.23 0.20
C ARG A 277 -8.84 -2.31 0.77
N PHE A 278 -7.58 -2.70 0.62
CA PHE A 278 -6.41 -1.92 0.98
C PHE A 278 -5.84 -1.20 -0.26
N THR A 279 -4.94 -0.26 0.00
CA THR A 279 -4.20 0.50 -1.02
C THR A 279 -2.80 -0.06 -1.17
N THR A 280 -2.14 0.26 -2.27
CA THR A 280 -0.80 -0.22 -2.62
C THR A 280 -0.06 0.92 -3.32
N ASP A 281 1.18 0.68 -3.74
CA ASP A 281 1.96 1.60 -4.58
C ASP A 281 1.44 1.78 -6.02
N ILE A 282 0.54 0.90 -6.50
CA ILE A 282 0.05 0.89 -7.90
C ILE A 282 -0.46 2.26 -8.39
N PRO A 283 -1.28 3.02 -7.65
CA PRO A 283 -1.75 4.35 -8.08
C PRO A 283 -0.61 5.35 -8.33
N TYR A 284 0.58 5.10 -7.80
CA TYR A 284 1.75 5.98 -7.90
C TYR A 284 2.81 5.47 -8.88
N LEU A 285 2.68 4.25 -9.42
CA LEU A 285 3.58 3.68 -10.44
C LEU A 285 3.04 3.94 -11.87
N THR A 286 2.66 5.17 -12.18
CA THR A 286 1.93 5.53 -13.42
C THR A 286 2.72 5.32 -14.72
N SER A 287 4.05 5.28 -14.65
CA SER A 287 4.91 5.07 -15.82
C SER A 287 5.20 3.59 -16.10
N TRP A 288 4.68 2.66 -15.29
CA TRP A 288 5.08 1.25 -15.28
C TRP A 288 4.06 0.29 -15.92
N GLY A 289 3.65 0.55 -17.15
CA GLY A 289 2.81 -0.39 -17.91
C GLY A 289 1.45 -0.70 -17.26
N GLN A 290 0.87 -1.85 -17.61
CA GLN A 290 -0.41 -2.29 -17.04
C GLN A 290 -0.18 -2.95 -15.66
N PRO A 291 -0.90 -2.52 -14.61
CA PRO A 291 -0.71 -3.05 -13.27
C PRO A 291 -1.43 -4.39 -13.06
N LEU A 292 -0.78 -5.27 -12.31
CA LEU A 292 -1.30 -6.49 -11.72
C LEU A 292 -0.92 -6.52 -10.24
N LEU A 293 -1.73 -7.19 -9.41
CA LEU A 293 -1.48 -7.30 -7.99
C LEU A 293 -1.57 -8.75 -7.51
N LEU A 294 -0.48 -9.29 -6.98
CA LEU A 294 -0.39 -10.68 -6.58
C LEU A 294 0.72 -10.87 -5.55
N GLY A 295 0.43 -11.56 -4.46
CA GLY A 295 1.46 -12.02 -3.53
C GLY A 295 0.99 -13.06 -2.51
N PRO A 296 1.94 -13.72 -1.83
CA PRO A 296 1.67 -14.69 -0.77
C PRO A 296 1.22 -14.04 0.52
N GLY A 297 0.61 -14.83 1.41
CA GLY A 297 0.19 -14.36 2.73
C GLY A 297 -1.11 -13.54 2.68
N SER A 298 -1.60 -13.18 3.85
CA SER A 298 -2.92 -12.57 4.02
C SER A 298 -2.81 -11.20 4.67
N ILE A 299 -3.46 -10.20 4.07
CA ILE A 299 -3.56 -8.86 4.68
C ILE A 299 -4.18 -8.89 6.10
N LEU A 300 -4.91 -9.96 6.44
CA LEU A 300 -5.54 -10.11 7.75
C LEU A 300 -4.54 -10.33 8.91
N VAL A 301 -3.31 -10.74 8.60
CA VAL A 301 -2.24 -10.91 9.60
C VAL A 301 -1.13 -9.87 9.46
N ALA A 302 -1.11 -9.11 8.36
CA ALA A 302 -0.23 -7.96 8.16
C ALA A 302 -0.45 -6.92 9.28
N HIS A 303 0.61 -6.19 9.62
CA HIS A 303 0.63 -5.13 10.65
C HIS A 303 0.27 -5.60 12.07
N THR A 304 0.16 -6.92 12.30
CA THR A 304 -0.04 -7.48 13.64
C THR A 304 1.27 -7.88 14.30
N LYS A 305 1.25 -8.18 15.59
CA LYS A 305 2.40 -8.76 16.32
C LYS A 305 2.66 -10.22 15.95
N ASP A 306 1.66 -10.88 15.38
CA ASP A 306 1.64 -12.31 15.06
C ASP A 306 1.73 -12.51 13.52
N GLU A 307 2.33 -11.55 12.81
CA GLU A 307 2.50 -11.63 11.35
C GLU A 307 3.26 -12.90 10.96
N PHE A 308 2.74 -13.60 9.96
CA PHE A 308 3.38 -14.79 9.39
C PHE A 308 3.04 -14.96 7.92
N VAL A 309 3.85 -15.77 7.23
CA VAL A 309 3.54 -16.33 5.91
C VAL A 309 3.70 -17.84 5.94
N LEU A 310 2.81 -18.57 5.25
CA LEU A 310 2.96 -20.01 5.09
C LEU A 310 4.06 -20.30 4.08
N LYS A 311 4.95 -21.24 4.38
CA LYS A 311 6.02 -21.67 3.47
C LYS A 311 5.46 -22.14 2.12
N LYS A 312 4.38 -22.91 2.15
CA LYS A 312 3.64 -23.33 0.94
C LYS A 312 3.08 -22.15 0.12
N ASP A 313 2.72 -21.04 0.77
CA ASP A 313 2.21 -19.86 0.06
C ASP A 313 3.35 -19.13 -0.64
N LEU A 314 4.55 -19.06 -0.04
CA LEU A 314 5.75 -18.55 -0.72
C LEU A 314 6.09 -19.39 -1.95
N GLU A 315 6.08 -20.71 -1.84
CA GLU A 315 6.33 -21.61 -2.97
C GLU A 315 5.29 -21.42 -4.09
N LYS A 316 4.00 -21.38 -3.71
CA LYS A 316 2.92 -21.09 -4.64
C LYS A 316 3.06 -19.73 -5.31
N ALA A 317 3.52 -18.71 -4.59
CA ALA A 317 3.78 -17.39 -5.17
C ALA A 317 4.88 -17.44 -6.23
N VAL A 318 5.97 -18.18 -5.96
CA VAL A 318 7.04 -18.38 -6.94
C VAL A 318 6.50 -18.98 -8.24
N ASP A 319 5.66 -20.01 -8.14
CA ASP A 319 5.04 -20.65 -9.30
C ASP A 319 4.05 -19.70 -10.00
N ASN A 320 3.25 -18.96 -9.24
CA ASN A 320 2.30 -18.00 -9.78
C ASN A 320 2.97 -16.86 -10.54
N TYR A 321 4.03 -16.24 -9.99
CA TYR A 321 4.83 -15.22 -10.69
C TYR A 321 5.41 -15.79 -11.98
N GLY A 322 5.94 -17.02 -11.94
CA GLY A 322 6.44 -17.72 -13.12
C GLY A 322 5.39 -17.91 -14.21
N ASN A 323 4.22 -18.43 -13.84
CA ASN A 323 3.12 -18.71 -14.77
C ASN A 323 2.53 -17.43 -15.34
N LEU A 324 2.31 -16.42 -14.49
CA LEU A 324 1.75 -15.13 -14.86
C LEU A 324 2.67 -14.39 -15.84
N THR A 325 3.99 -14.36 -15.58
CA THR A 325 4.95 -13.77 -16.51
C THR A 325 4.93 -14.45 -17.87
N ARG A 326 4.92 -15.78 -17.93
CA ARG A 326 4.86 -16.50 -19.21
C ARG A 326 3.59 -16.17 -19.97
N GLU A 327 2.44 -16.17 -19.30
CA GLU A 327 1.16 -15.79 -19.89
C GLU A 327 1.21 -14.35 -20.44
N LEU A 328 1.68 -13.39 -19.65
CA LEU A 328 1.81 -11.98 -20.07
C LEU A 328 2.76 -11.81 -21.28
N LEU A 329 3.88 -12.51 -21.31
CA LEU A 329 4.84 -12.41 -22.42
C LEU A 329 4.29 -12.95 -23.75
N THR A 330 3.29 -13.86 -23.72
CA THR A 330 2.58 -14.31 -24.93
C THR A 330 1.62 -13.26 -25.48
N ARG A 331 1.15 -12.33 -24.64
CA ARG A 331 0.31 -11.21 -25.08
C ARG A 331 1.17 -10.29 -25.94
N ARG A 332 0.86 -10.23 -27.24
CA ARG A 332 1.49 -9.27 -28.14
C ARG A 332 1.10 -7.85 -27.73
N LYS A 333 2.05 -6.92 -27.84
CA LYS A 333 1.79 -5.48 -27.80
C LYS A 333 0.70 -5.19 -28.84
N ARG A 334 -0.50 -4.84 -28.38
CA ARG A 334 -1.60 -4.43 -29.26
C ARG A 334 -1.32 -3.06 -29.85
#